data_AF-A0A950PPA2-F1
#
_entry.id   AF-A0A950PPA2-F1
#
_cell.length_a   1.000
_cell.length_b   1.000
_cell.length_c   1.000
_cell.angle_alpha   90.00
_cell.angle_beta   90.00
_cell.angle_gamma   90.00
#
_symmetry.space_group_name_H-M   'P 1'
#
loop_
_entity.id
_entity.type
_entity.pdbx_description
1 polymer ?
#
loop_
_entity_poly.entity_id
_entity_poly.type
_entity_poly.pdbx_seq_one_letter_code
_entity_poly.pdbx_strand_id
1 'polypeptide(L)'
;MNEKKPLGWVKVTLLFITAVVMVGVGVLGGVGTYSNLSHRYGGETALGALGAGEGATAVLALVLLVTTVFGRPAPKLVRLGLWALPAAAAAMGATAAHGTGQTIVYALTPMAITASAESVAYLARLAVVHQEGRDVEAEARAAAVVRDLAYHQARAAAHPSERARKRSVLRSWRLARKVGTGDVALGTELLDVQRVRLTQGADIALERMFTPGMTGSVPAALGASADTPRAILPASADDATASVPVYKLIAGALADARIR
;
A
#
# COMPACT_ATOMS: atom_id res chain seq x y z
N MET A 1 7.74 20.57 16.53
CA MET A 1 8.41 19.30 16.18
C MET A 1 8.10 18.31 17.29
N ASN A 2 7.23 17.31 17.05
CA ASN A 2 6.98 16.27 18.05
C ASN A 2 8.25 15.40 18.17
N GLU A 3 8.81 15.36 19.37
CA GLU A 3 9.97 14.57 19.72
C GLU A 3 9.67 13.08 19.47
N LYS A 4 10.37 12.46 18.52
CA LYS A 4 10.12 11.07 18.14
C LYS A 4 10.56 10.16 19.28
N LYS A 5 9.61 9.54 19.98
CA LYS A 5 9.92 8.61 21.06
C LYS A 5 10.69 7.40 20.53
N PRO A 6 11.89 7.11 21.06
CA PRO A 6 12.64 5.92 20.68
C PRO A 6 11.82 4.66 20.96
N LEU A 7 12.04 3.60 20.18
CA LEU A 7 11.42 2.31 20.46
C LEU A 7 11.83 1.88 21.86
N GLY A 8 10.86 1.70 22.76
CA GLY A 8 11.12 1.14 24.08
C GLY A 8 11.76 -0.24 23.95
N TRP A 9 12.65 -0.58 24.88
CA TRP A 9 13.43 -1.83 24.88
C TRP A 9 12.57 -3.09 24.66
N VAL A 10 11.37 -3.15 25.24
CA VAL A 10 10.41 -4.25 25.04
C VAL A 10 10.05 -4.45 23.56
N LYS A 11 9.82 -3.37 22.81
CA LYS A 11 9.48 -3.44 21.37
C LYS A 11 10.67 -3.95 20.56
N VAL A 12 11.88 -3.49 20.89
CA VAL A 12 13.12 -3.92 20.22
C VAL A 12 13.37 -5.41 20.46
N THR A 13 13.27 -5.85 21.71
CA THR A 13 13.43 -7.27 22.08
C THR A 13 12.40 -8.15 21.36
N LEU A 14 11.13 -7.73 21.32
CA LEU A 14 10.09 -8.48 20.62
C LEU A 14 10.39 -8.61 19.13
N LEU A 15 10.75 -7.50 18.47
CA LEU A 15 11.12 -7.50 17.05
C LEU A 15 12.32 -8.42 16.77
N PHE A 16 13.35 -8.35 17.62
CA PHE A 16 14.55 -9.17 17.47
C PHE A 16 14.24 -10.66 17.64
N ILE A 17 13.52 -11.04 18.69
CA ILE A 17 13.13 -12.45 18.92
C ILE A 17 12.32 -12.97 17.74
N THR A 18 11.33 -12.20 17.26
CA THR A 18 10.52 -12.61 16.11
C THR A 18 11.36 -12.76 14.85
N ALA A 19 12.29 -11.84 14.58
CA ALA A 19 13.19 -11.94 13.44
C ALA A 19 14.08 -13.19 13.52
N VAL A 20 14.66 -13.49 14.68
CA VAL A 20 15.50 -14.67 14.88
C VAL A 20 14.72 -15.97 14.67
N VAL A 21 13.50 -16.07 15.23
CA VAL A 21 12.65 -17.26 15.05
C VAL A 21 12.31 -17.46 13.56
N MET A 22 11.96 -16.39 12.84
CA MET A 22 11.62 -16.47 11.42
C MET A 22 12.82 -16.90 10.56
N VAL A 23 14.02 -16.36 10.83
CA VAL A 23 15.25 -16.78 10.14
C VAL A 23 15.56 -18.24 10.45
N GLY A 24 15.46 -18.65 11.72
CA GLY A 24 15.70 -20.03 12.13
C GLY A 24 14.78 -21.03 11.43
N VAL A 25 13.47 -20.74 11.38
CA VAL A 25 12.49 -21.58 10.68
C VAL A 25 12.80 -21.64 9.17
N GLY A 26 13.14 -20.52 8.55
CA GLY A 26 13.52 -20.48 7.13
C GLY A 26 14.76 -21.32 6.81
N VAL A 27 15.81 -21.22 7.64
CA VAL A 27 17.04 -22.00 7.48
C VAL A 27 16.78 -23.49 7.67
N LEU A 28 16.05 -23.87 8.73
CA LEU A 28 15.70 -25.27 8.96
C LEU A 28 14.84 -25.84 7.83
N GLY A 29 13.90 -25.04 7.29
CA GLY A 29 13.10 -25.40 6.13
C GLY A 29 13.97 -25.68 4.90
N GLY A 30 14.86 -24.75 4.54
CA GLY A 30 15.72 -24.90 3.37
C GLY A 30 16.72 -26.04 3.49
N VAL A 31 17.26 -26.29 4.69
CA VAL A 31 18.10 -27.49 4.95
C VAL A 31 17.30 -28.76 4.74
N GLY A 32 16.06 -28.82 5.22
CA GLY A 32 15.16 -29.96 5.04
C GLY A 32 14.82 -30.21 3.56
N THR A 33 14.44 -29.16 2.83
CA THR A 33 14.14 -29.24 1.40
C THR A 33 15.36 -29.69 0.60
N TYR A 34 16.54 -29.11 0.87
CA TYR A 34 17.78 -29.52 0.22
C TYR A 34 18.07 -31.00 0.48
N SER A 35 18.03 -31.45 1.73
CA SER A 35 18.31 -32.85 2.09
C SER A 35 17.35 -33.83 1.41
N ASN A 36 16.07 -33.48 1.26
CA ASN A 36 15.08 -34.34 0.61
C ASN A 36 15.33 -34.43 -0.91
N LEU A 37 15.54 -33.28 -1.55
CA LEU A 37 15.82 -33.22 -2.99
C LEU A 37 17.16 -33.85 -3.34
N SER A 38 18.20 -33.64 -2.52
CA SER A 38 19.54 -34.16 -2.79
C SER A 38 19.56 -35.68 -2.74
N HIS A 39 18.76 -36.29 -1.87
CA HIS A 39 18.63 -37.75 -1.79
C HIS A 39 17.95 -38.35 -3.01
N ARG A 40 17.06 -37.60 -3.68
CA ARG A 40 16.25 -38.09 -4.81
C ARG A 40 16.80 -37.73 -6.19
N TYR A 41 17.41 -36.56 -6.33
CA TYR A 41 17.79 -35.97 -7.62
C TYR A 41 19.28 -35.56 -7.71
N GLY A 42 20.07 -35.80 -6.65
CA GLY A 42 21.46 -35.37 -6.55
C GLY A 42 21.61 -33.92 -6.06
N GLY A 43 22.77 -33.61 -5.47
CA GLY A 43 23.02 -32.33 -4.79
C GLY A 43 22.93 -31.10 -5.69
N GLU A 44 23.44 -31.17 -6.92
CA GLU A 44 23.42 -30.03 -7.86
C GLU A 44 22.01 -29.68 -8.31
N THR A 45 21.21 -30.69 -8.70
CA THR A 45 19.79 -30.52 -9.05
C THR A 45 18.99 -29.99 -7.87
N ALA A 46 19.29 -30.47 -6.65
CA ALA A 46 18.64 -30.03 -5.43
C ALA A 46 18.93 -28.57 -5.11
N LEU A 47 20.18 -28.12 -5.25
CA LEU A 47 20.55 -26.71 -5.07
C LEU A 47 19.85 -25.82 -6.11
N GLY A 48 19.82 -26.23 -7.37
CA GLY A 48 19.15 -25.47 -8.44
C GLY A 48 17.65 -25.34 -8.20
N ALA A 49 16.98 -26.44 -7.82
CA ALA A 49 15.56 -26.45 -7.51
C ALA A 49 15.21 -25.66 -6.24
N LEU A 50 16.04 -25.76 -5.19
CA LEU A 50 15.90 -24.98 -3.96
C LEU A 50 16.02 -23.47 -4.25
N GLY A 51 17.05 -23.09 -5.00
CA GLY A 51 17.28 -21.70 -5.40
C GLY A 51 16.13 -21.13 -6.24
N ALA A 52 15.60 -21.92 -7.19
CA ALA A 52 14.48 -21.50 -8.01
C ALA A 52 13.16 -21.36 -7.21
N GLY A 53 12.89 -22.26 -6.25
CA GLY A 53 11.66 -22.25 -5.47
C GLY A 53 11.72 -21.31 -4.26
N GLU A 54 12.56 -21.66 -3.28
CA GLU A 54 12.69 -20.92 -2.02
C GLU A 54 13.45 -19.61 -2.22
N GLY A 55 14.49 -19.62 -3.06
CA GLY A 55 15.27 -18.42 -3.37
C GLY A 55 14.43 -17.34 -4.06
N ALA A 56 13.58 -17.70 -5.02
CA ALA A 56 12.66 -16.74 -5.64
C ALA A 56 11.68 -16.13 -4.62
N THR A 57 11.15 -16.95 -3.71
CA THR A 57 10.25 -16.48 -2.64
C THR A 57 10.99 -15.54 -1.67
N ALA A 58 12.23 -15.87 -1.30
CA ALA A 58 13.07 -15.03 -0.46
C ALA A 58 13.40 -13.68 -1.13
N VAL A 59 13.68 -13.68 -2.43
CA VAL A 59 13.89 -12.44 -3.20
C VAL A 59 12.64 -11.56 -3.19
N LEU A 60 11.45 -12.13 -3.42
CA LEU A 60 10.20 -11.37 -3.36
C LEU A 60 9.93 -10.80 -1.95
N ALA A 61 10.20 -11.59 -0.91
CA ALA A 61 10.08 -11.13 0.48
C ALA A 61 11.07 -9.99 0.79
N LEU A 62 12.30 -10.08 0.30
CA LEU A 62 13.30 -9.03 0.48
C LEU A 62 12.92 -7.77 -0.29
N VAL A 63 12.42 -7.88 -1.52
CA VAL A 63 11.90 -6.73 -2.28
C VAL A 63 10.76 -6.06 -1.51
N LEU A 64 9.82 -6.85 -0.96
CA LEU A 64 8.74 -6.33 -0.13
C LEU A 64 9.30 -5.56 1.07
N LEU A 65 10.21 -6.18 1.83
CA LEU A 65 10.87 -5.57 2.99
C LEU A 65 11.58 -4.26 2.63
N VAL A 66 12.39 -4.26 1.56
CA VAL A 66 13.10 -3.07 1.06
C VAL A 66 12.09 -1.98 0.72
N THR A 67 11.05 -2.28 -0.06
CA THR A 67 10.04 -1.27 -0.39
C THR A 67 9.35 -0.68 0.84
N THR A 68 9.09 -1.50 1.87
CA THR A 68 8.54 -1.05 3.14
C THR A 68 9.50 -0.10 3.88
N VAL A 69 10.78 -0.45 3.96
CA VAL A 69 11.81 0.40 4.62
C VAL A 69 12.01 1.72 3.88
N PHE A 70 11.94 1.72 2.55
CA PHE A 70 12.06 2.94 1.74
C PHE A 70 10.75 3.75 1.64
N GLY A 71 9.73 3.42 2.43
CA GLY A 71 8.46 4.14 2.42
C GLY A 71 7.80 4.13 1.04
N ARG A 72 7.87 3.02 0.31
CA ARG A 72 7.20 2.83 -0.98
C ARG A 72 6.04 1.85 -0.82
N PRO A 73 4.90 2.07 -1.49
CA PRO A 73 3.81 1.13 -1.47
C PRO A 73 4.26 -0.21 -2.07
N ALA A 74 3.93 -1.30 -1.40
CA ALA A 74 4.28 -2.65 -1.83
C ALA A 74 3.76 -2.93 -3.26
N PRO A 75 4.63 -3.32 -4.21
CA PRO A 75 4.21 -3.66 -5.56
C PRO A 75 3.23 -4.84 -5.54
N LYS A 76 2.07 -4.69 -6.19
CA LYS A 76 1.02 -5.74 -6.22
C LYS A 76 1.53 -7.07 -6.78
N LEU A 77 2.41 -7.01 -7.79
CA LEU A 77 3.01 -8.20 -8.40
C LEU A 77 3.90 -8.96 -7.43
N VAL A 78 4.65 -8.25 -6.57
CA VAL A 78 5.51 -8.89 -5.55
C VAL A 78 4.65 -9.60 -4.52
N ARG A 79 3.58 -8.96 -4.03
CA ARG A 79 2.60 -9.59 -3.14
C ARG A 79 1.93 -10.80 -3.79
N LEU A 80 1.52 -10.71 -5.05
CA LEU A 80 0.96 -11.84 -5.78
C LEU A 80 1.96 -12.99 -5.91
N GLY A 81 3.21 -12.71 -6.26
CA GLY A 81 4.25 -13.73 -6.37
C GLY A 81 4.54 -14.42 -5.04
N LEU A 82 4.53 -13.68 -3.93
CA LEU A 82 4.75 -14.22 -2.57
C LEU A 82 3.69 -15.25 -2.15
N TRP A 83 2.49 -15.14 -2.72
CA TRP A 83 1.40 -16.11 -2.53
C TRP A 83 1.41 -17.20 -3.61
N ALA A 84 1.67 -16.83 -4.86
CA ALA A 84 1.57 -17.74 -6.01
C ALA A 84 2.67 -18.80 -6.00
N LEU A 85 3.93 -18.44 -5.69
CA LEU A 85 5.03 -19.40 -5.68
C LEU A 85 4.81 -20.50 -4.63
N PRO A 86 4.48 -20.18 -3.36
CA PRO A 86 4.29 -21.22 -2.37
C PRO A 86 2.98 -21.98 -2.57
N ALA A 87 1.94 -21.37 -3.14
CA ALA A 87 0.73 -22.09 -3.55
C ALA A 87 1.02 -23.11 -4.66
N ALA A 88 1.86 -22.76 -5.64
CA ALA A 88 2.28 -23.70 -6.68
C ALA A 88 3.11 -24.84 -6.09
N ALA A 89 4.04 -24.53 -5.16
CA ALA A 89 4.80 -25.55 -4.44
C ALA A 89 3.90 -26.45 -3.58
N ALA A 90 2.90 -25.90 -2.90
CA ALA A 90 1.91 -26.65 -2.13
C ALA A 90 1.09 -27.60 -3.03
N ALA A 91 0.68 -27.14 -4.21
CA ALA A 91 -0.02 -27.98 -5.18
C ALA A 91 0.86 -29.13 -5.69
N MET A 92 2.13 -28.86 -6.01
CA MET A 92 3.09 -29.90 -6.40
C MET A 92 3.38 -30.89 -5.27
N GLY A 93 3.53 -30.39 -4.04
CA GLY A 93 3.73 -31.22 -2.86
C GLY A 93 2.53 -32.12 -2.58
N ALA A 94 1.31 -31.61 -2.76
CA ALA A 94 0.09 -32.38 -2.59
C ALA A 94 -0.04 -33.54 -3.58
N THR A 95 0.34 -33.34 -4.85
CA THR A 95 0.28 -34.38 -5.88
C THR A 95 1.40 -35.42 -5.77
N ALA A 96 2.55 -35.04 -5.20
CA ALA A 96 3.68 -35.93 -5.00
C ALA A 96 3.59 -36.79 -3.72
N ALA A 97 2.66 -36.47 -2.82
CA ALA A 97 2.53 -37.14 -1.53
C ALA A 97 1.81 -38.50 -1.60
N HIS A 98 2.24 -39.44 -0.76
CA HIS A 98 1.58 -40.74 -0.59
C HIS A 98 0.75 -40.75 0.70
N GLY A 99 -0.57 -40.73 0.52
CA GLY A 99 -1.53 -40.76 1.62
C GLY A 99 -1.77 -39.39 2.28
N THR A 100 -2.89 -39.31 3.00
CA THR A 100 -3.47 -38.04 3.46
C THR A 100 -2.55 -37.25 4.39
N GLY A 101 -1.81 -37.93 5.28
CA GLY A 101 -0.90 -37.26 6.22
C GLY A 101 0.26 -36.56 5.52
N GLN A 102 0.87 -37.21 4.53
CA GLN A 102 1.98 -36.62 3.77
C GLN A 102 1.49 -35.47 2.88
N THR A 103 0.29 -35.58 2.31
CA THR A 103 -0.33 -34.51 1.51
C THR A 103 -0.52 -33.24 2.33
N ILE A 104 -1.03 -33.35 3.56
CA ILE A 104 -1.24 -32.19 4.43
C ILE A 104 0.09 -31.51 4.75
N VAL A 105 1.12 -32.27 5.13
CA VAL A 105 2.44 -31.71 5.45
C VAL A 105 3.05 -31.03 4.23
N TYR A 106 3.08 -31.69 3.09
CA TYR A 106 3.71 -31.15 1.87
C TYR A 106 2.96 -29.97 1.27
N ALA A 107 1.64 -29.86 1.48
CA ALA A 107 0.86 -28.69 1.08
C ALA A 107 1.01 -27.51 2.06
N LEU A 108 1.07 -27.78 3.36
CA LEU A 108 1.09 -26.72 4.37
C LEU A 108 2.47 -26.06 4.53
N THR A 109 3.54 -26.84 4.41
CA THR A 109 4.91 -26.34 4.65
C THR A 109 5.28 -25.16 3.75
N PRO A 110 5.04 -25.16 2.42
CA PRO A 110 5.31 -24.00 1.59
C PRO A 110 4.46 -22.79 1.97
N MET A 111 3.18 -23.00 2.32
CA MET A 111 2.26 -21.90 2.70
C MET A 111 2.67 -21.20 3.99
N ALA A 112 3.33 -21.92 4.91
CA ALA A 112 3.88 -21.31 6.13
C ALA A 112 4.93 -20.24 5.80
N ILE A 113 5.71 -20.40 4.71
CA ILE A 113 6.73 -19.43 4.28
C ILE A 113 6.06 -18.10 3.88
N THR A 114 4.94 -18.14 3.15
CA THR A 114 4.17 -16.93 2.80
C THR A 114 3.67 -16.21 4.04
N ALA A 115 3.13 -16.95 5.01
CA ALA A 115 2.64 -16.37 6.27
C ALA A 115 3.78 -15.70 7.04
N SER A 116 4.96 -16.33 7.10
CA SER A 116 6.15 -15.73 7.72
C SER A 116 6.60 -14.47 6.98
N ALA A 117 6.66 -14.49 5.65
CA ALA A 117 7.10 -13.35 4.86
C ALA A 117 6.15 -12.13 4.98
N GLU A 118 4.83 -12.35 4.93
CA GLU A 118 3.84 -11.28 5.16
C GLU A 118 3.97 -10.72 6.59
N SER A 119 4.25 -11.58 7.57
CA SER A 119 4.46 -11.16 8.95
C SER A 119 5.71 -10.28 9.11
N VAL A 120 6.83 -10.63 8.46
CA VAL A 120 8.05 -9.78 8.44
C VAL A 120 7.75 -8.42 7.83
N ALA A 121 7.08 -8.39 6.68
CA ALA A 121 6.71 -7.14 6.01
C ALA A 121 5.79 -6.28 6.88
N TYR A 122 4.84 -6.90 7.58
CA TYR A 122 3.96 -6.21 8.52
C TYR A 122 4.72 -5.62 9.72
N LEU A 123 5.64 -6.39 10.32
CA LEU A 123 6.46 -5.90 11.43
C LEU A 123 7.38 -4.75 11.01
N ALA A 124 7.98 -4.85 9.82
CA ALA A 124 8.78 -3.77 9.25
C ALA A 124 7.93 -2.50 9.04
N ARG A 125 6.70 -2.66 8.54
CA ARG A 125 5.76 -1.55 8.39
C ARG A 125 5.44 -0.91 9.75
N LEU A 126 5.18 -1.70 10.79
CA LEU A 126 4.93 -1.15 12.13
C LEU A 126 6.12 -0.34 12.66
N ALA A 127 7.35 -0.82 12.43
CA ALA A 127 8.56 -0.10 12.82
C ALA A 127 8.70 1.22 12.05
N VAL A 128 8.51 1.21 10.72
CA VAL A 128 8.57 2.41 9.86
C VAL A 128 7.48 3.40 10.25
N VAL A 129 6.23 2.95 10.43
CA VAL A 129 5.12 3.81 10.86
C VAL A 129 5.40 4.45 12.22
N HIS A 130 5.98 3.71 13.17
CA HIS A 130 6.38 4.28 14.47
C HIS A 130 7.49 5.33 14.33
N GLN A 131 8.45 5.13 13.43
CA GLN A 131 9.58 6.07 13.22
C GLN A 131 9.20 7.28 12.38
N GLU A 132 8.41 7.11 11.33
CA GLU A 132 8.07 8.16 10.38
C GLU A 132 6.74 8.84 10.69
N GLY A 133 5.88 8.20 11.50
CA GLY A 133 4.54 8.69 11.83
C GLY A 133 3.56 8.61 10.66
N ARG A 134 3.97 7.97 9.55
CA ARG A 134 3.22 7.90 8.30
C ARG A 134 3.15 6.47 7.81
N ASP A 135 2.00 6.11 7.26
CA ASP A 135 1.75 4.80 6.70
C ASP A 135 1.51 4.91 5.20
N VAL A 136 2.59 4.76 4.44
CA VAL A 136 2.57 4.94 2.98
C VAL A 136 1.58 4.00 2.29
N GLU A 137 1.38 2.78 2.80
CA GLU A 137 0.38 1.89 2.21
C GLU A 137 -1.04 2.38 2.47
N ALA A 138 -1.32 2.93 3.66
CA ALA A 138 -2.62 3.51 3.97
C ALA A 138 -2.87 4.78 3.13
N GLU A 139 -1.87 5.65 3.03
CA GLU A 139 -1.92 6.87 2.21
C GLU A 139 -2.14 6.55 0.73
N ALA A 140 -1.43 5.57 0.18
CA ALA A 140 -1.61 5.14 -1.21
C ALA A 140 -3.02 4.61 -1.49
N ARG A 141 -3.62 3.89 -0.53
CA ARG A 141 -5.01 3.41 -0.62
C ARG A 141 -6.01 4.57 -0.54
N ALA A 142 -5.81 5.50 0.40
CA ALA A 142 -6.65 6.69 0.52
C ALA A 142 -6.59 7.53 -0.76
N ALA A 143 -5.40 7.78 -1.29
CA ALA A 143 -5.20 8.50 -2.54
C ALA A 143 -5.84 7.81 -3.75
N ALA A 144 -5.87 6.47 -3.79
CA ALA A 144 -6.60 5.74 -4.84
C ALA A 144 -8.12 5.96 -4.74
N VAL A 145 -8.68 5.90 -3.53
CA VAL A 145 -10.13 6.15 -3.30
C VAL A 145 -10.51 7.58 -3.71
N VAL A 146 -9.70 8.58 -3.33
CA VAL A 146 -9.94 9.99 -3.67
C VAL A 146 -9.87 10.23 -5.18
N ARG A 147 -8.87 9.64 -5.87
CA ARG A 147 -8.77 9.72 -7.33
C ARG A 147 -9.97 9.09 -8.03
N ASP A 148 -10.38 7.90 -7.60
CA ASP A 148 -11.56 7.22 -8.16
C ASP A 148 -12.85 8.02 -7.90
N LEU A 149 -12.97 8.64 -6.73
CA LEU A 149 -14.10 9.50 -6.39
C LEU A 149 -14.17 10.70 -7.33
N ALA A 150 -13.06 11.41 -7.51
CA ALA A 150 -12.97 12.57 -8.41
C ALA A 150 -13.31 12.18 -9.86
N TYR A 151 -12.79 11.05 -10.34
CA TYR A 151 -13.13 10.52 -11.66
C TYR A 151 -14.64 10.26 -11.81
N HIS A 152 -15.26 9.61 -10.82
CA HIS A 152 -16.69 9.31 -10.87
C HIS A 152 -17.58 10.56 -10.69
N GLN A 153 -17.13 11.58 -9.95
CA GLN A 153 -17.82 12.87 -9.87
C GLN A 153 -17.78 13.61 -11.21
N ALA A 154 -16.59 13.70 -11.84
CA ALA A 154 -16.44 14.32 -13.16
C ALA A 154 -17.28 13.58 -14.22
N ARG A 155 -17.25 12.25 -14.21
CA ARG A 155 -18.05 11.42 -15.11
C ARG A 155 -19.55 11.55 -14.85
N ALA A 156 -19.99 11.73 -13.60
CA ALA A 156 -21.40 11.96 -13.29
C ALA A 156 -21.90 13.32 -13.82
N ALA A 157 -21.04 14.34 -13.85
CA ALA A 157 -21.36 15.68 -14.33
C ALA A 157 -21.42 15.76 -15.87
N ALA A 158 -20.42 15.20 -16.56
CA ALA A 158 -20.18 15.51 -17.98
C ALA A 158 -20.35 14.34 -18.97
N HIS A 159 -20.62 13.11 -18.53
CA HIS A 159 -20.66 11.96 -19.44
C HIS A 159 -21.93 11.94 -20.31
N PRO A 160 -21.85 11.75 -21.65
CA PRO A 160 -23.00 11.82 -22.55
C PRO A 160 -24.13 10.83 -22.22
N SER A 161 -23.79 9.59 -21.89
CA SER A 161 -24.81 8.59 -21.56
C SER A 161 -25.37 8.76 -20.13
N GLU A 162 -26.68 8.91 -20.01
CA GLU A 162 -27.39 9.02 -18.72
C GLU A 162 -27.16 7.79 -17.81
N ARG A 163 -27.12 6.59 -18.38
CA ARG A 163 -26.83 5.34 -17.65
C ARG A 163 -25.44 5.36 -17.00
N ALA A 164 -24.42 5.92 -17.66
CA ALA A 164 -23.09 6.03 -17.07
C ALA A 164 -23.03 7.13 -16.00
N ARG A 165 -23.78 8.23 -16.16
CA ARG A 165 -23.91 9.26 -15.13
C ARG A 165 -24.52 8.66 -13.85
N LYS A 166 -25.69 8.01 -13.95
CA LYS A 166 -26.35 7.34 -12.83
C LYS A 166 -25.45 6.30 -12.15
N ARG A 167 -24.77 5.44 -12.93
CA ARG A 167 -23.79 4.48 -12.38
C ARG A 167 -22.64 5.15 -11.66
N SER A 168 -22.15 6.27 -12.16
CA SER A 168 -21.05 7.01 -11.54
C SER A 168 -21.48 7.71 -10.25
N VAL A 169 -22.70 8.23 -10.18
CA VAL A 169 -23.29 8.75 -8.93
C VAL A 169 -23.36 7.66 -7.86
N LEU A 170 -23.91 6.49 -8.19
CA LEU A 170 -23.97 5.38 -7.23
C LEU A 170 -22.58 4.94 -6.76
N ARG A 171 -21.59 4.95 -7.67
CA ARG A 171 -20.22 4.57 -7.35
C ARG A 171 -19.50 5.63 -6.53
N SER A 172 -19.74 6.92 -6.76
CA SER A 172 -19.18 8.00 -5.94
C SER A 172 -19.71 7.95 -4.52
N TRP A 173 -21.00 7.65 -4.29
CA TRP A 173 -21.54 7.42 -2.94
C TRP A 173 -20.87 6.25 -2.22
N ARG A 174 -20.60 5.14 -2.92
CA ARG A 174 -19.89 3.99 -2.35
C ARG A 174 -18.43 4.32 -2.01
N LEU A 175 -17.77 5.14 -2.83
CA LEU A 175 -16.39 5.58 -2.60
C LEU A 175 -16.30 6.61 -1.48
N ALA A 176 -17.25 7.55 -1.41
CA ALA A 176 -17.34 8.56 -0.34
C ALA A 176 -17.41 7.92 1.04
N ARG A 177 -18.13 6.78 1.18
CA ARG A 177 -18.17 6.00 2.42
C ARG A 177 -16.80 5.46 2.87
N LYS A 178 -15.85 5.33 1.94
CA LYS A 178 -14.49 4.82 2.20
C LYS A 178 -13.46 5.93 2.37
N VAL A 179 -13.83 7.20 2.16
CA VAL A 179 -12.91 8.32 2.39
C VAL A 179 -12.64 8.41 3.89
N GLY A 180 -11.37 8.47 4.26
CA GLY A 180 -10.93 8.52 5.67
C GLY A 180 -10.92 7.18 6.41
N THR A 181 -11.32 6.06 5.79
CA THR A 181 -11.23 4.75 6.47
C THR A 181 -9.77 4.35 6.68
N GLY A 182 -9.38 4.16 7.95
CA GLY A 182 -8.02 3.75 8.32
C GLY A 182 -7.01 4.89 8.39
N ASP A 183 -7.47 6.15 8.27
CA ASP A 183 -6.64 7.34 8.45
C ASP A 183 -6.81 7.87 9.88
N VAL A 184 -5.92 7.43 10.77
CA VAL A 184 -5.93 7.81 12.19
C VAL A 184 -5.59 9.29 12.36
N ALA A 185 -4.74 9.84 11.49
CA ALA A 185 -4.39 11.26 11.52
C ALA A 185 -5.61 12.12 11.18
N LEU A 186 -6.33 11.78 10.10
CA LEU A 186 -7.54 12.50 9.69
C LEU A 186 -8.62 12.50 10.78
N GLY A 187 -8.82 11.38 11.50
CA GLY A 187 -9.76 11.34 12.61
C GLY A 187 -9.42 12.34 13.72
N THR A 188 -8.12 12.46 14.03
CA THR A 188 -7.60 13.40 15.03
C THR A 188 -7.73 14.85 14.55
N GLU A 189 -7.33 15.12 13.30
CA GLU A 189 -7.42 16.45 12.69
C GLU A 189 -8.87 16.93 12.53
N LEU A 190 -9.80 16.04 12.18
CA LEU A 190 -11.22 16.40 12.09
C LEU A 190 -11.80 16.79 13.45
N LEU A 191 -11.41 16.10 14.52
CA LEU A 191 -11.81 16.46 15.88
C LEU A 191 -11.21 17.81 16.30
N ASP A 192 -9.97 18.09 15.92
CA ASP A 192 -9.35 19.39 16.18
C ASP A 192 -10.07 20.53 15.43
N VAL A 193 -10.40 20.34 14.15
CA VAL A 193 -11.20 21.32 13.38
C VAL A 193 -12.57 21.51 14.00
N GLN A 194 -13.24 20.44 14.44
CA GLN A 194 -14.52 20.54 15.12
C GLN A 194 -14.40 21.30 16.44
N ARG A 195 -13.36 21.02 17.23
CA ARG A 195 -13.09 21.71 18.50
C ARG A 195 -12.87 23.21 18.27
N VAL A 196 -12.05 23.59 17.30
CA VAL A 196 -11.84 25.00 16.93
C VAL A 196 -13.15 25.67 16.55
N ARG A 197 -13.96 25.04 15.70
CA ARG A 197 -15.26 25.58 15.29
C ARG A 197 -16.25 25.72 16.45
N LEU A 198 -16.27 24.74 17.36
CA LEU A 198 -17.10 24.78 18.56
C LEU A 198 -16.65 25.90 19.51
N THR A 199 -15.35 26.07 19.72
CA THR A 199 -14.80 27.16 20.53
C THR A 199 -15.13 28.52 19.93
N GLN A 200 -14.96 28.69 18.61
CA GLN A 200 -15.34 29.93 17.92
C GLN A 200 -16.84 30.23 18.03
N GLY A 201 -17.69 29.21 17.87
CA GLY A 201 -19.14 29.38 18.05
C GLY A 201 -19.53 29.74 19.49
N ALA A 202 -18.84 29.16 20.48
CA ALA A 202 -19.05 29.47 21.89
C ALA A 202 -18.62 30.89 22.24
N ASP A 203 -17.47 31.35 21.73
CA ASP A 203 -16.95 32.71 21.94
C ASP A 203 -17.94 33.77 21.42
N ILE A 204 -18.46 33.58 20.20
CA ILE A 204 -19.49 34.45 19.61
C ILE A 204 -20.78 34.45 20.44
N ALA A 205 -21.18 33.29 20.99
CA ALA A 205 -22.36 33.20 21.84
C ALA A 205 -22.17 33.95 23.17
N LEU A 206 -21.00 33.83 23.80
CA LEU A 206 -20.66 34.56 25.02
C LEU A 206 -20.60 36.07 24.77
N GLU A 207 -19.97 36.50 23.66
CA GLU A 207 -19.91 37.91 23.27
C GLU A 207 -21.31 38.53 23.15
N ARG A 208 -22.26 37.81 22.56
CA ARG A 208 -23.67 38.23 22.45
C ARG A 208 -24.42 38.28 23.79
N MET A 209 -24.11 37.37 24.70
CA MET A 209 -24.73 37.34 26.03
C MET A 209 -24.25 38.50 26.91
N PHE A 210 -22.97 38.87 26.82
CA PHE A 210 -22.37 39.91 27.64
C PHE A 210 -22.38 41.31 27.00
N THR A 211 -22.72 41.42 25.70
CA THR A 211 -22.85 42.70 24.99
C THR A 211 -24.19 42.80 24.24
N PRO A 212 -25.32 43.03 24.95
CA PRO A 212 -26.62 43.14 24.32
C PRO A 212 -26.66 44.36 23.39
N GLY A 213 -26.77 44.15 22.08
CA GLY A 213 -26.84 45.20 21.06
C GLY A 213 -25.82 45.09 19.93
N MET A 214 -24.82 44.21 20.05
CA MET A 214 -23.86 43.94 18.96
C MET A 214 -24.34 42.77 18.08
N THR A 215 -24.92 43.09 16.94
CA THR A 215 -25.21 42.11 15.88
C THR A 215 -23.93 41.79 15.10
N GLY A 216 -22.96 41.15 15.79
CA GLY A 216 -21.85 40.50 15.10
C GLY A 216 -22.42 39.41 14.19
N SER A 217 -22.20 39.51 12.88
CA SER A 217 -22.62 38.49 11.93
C SER A 217 -22.01 37.14 12.32
N VAL A 218 -22.85 36.12 12.49
CA VAL A 218 -22.36 34.75 12.46
C VAL A 218 -21.66 34.62 11.09
N PRO A 219 -20.42 34.12 10.98
CA PRO A 219 -19.95 33.67 9.69
C PRO A 219 -20.95 32.60 9.28
N ALA A 220 -21.82 32.94 8.31
CA ALA A 220 -22.65 31.96 7.65
C ALA A 220 -21.70 30.82 7.31
N ALA A 221 -22.04 29.60 7.77
CA ALA A 221 -21.35 28.39 7.34
C ALA A 221 -21.10 28.57 5.86
N LEU A 222 -19.81 28.70 5.48
CA LEU A 222 -19.41 29.05 4.11
C LEU A 222 -20.38 28.34 3.19
N GLY A 223 -21.20 29.15 2.51
CA GLY A 223 -22.19 28.63 1.60
C GLY A 223 -21.49 27.60 0.75
N ALA A 224 -22.16 26.47 0.51
CA ALA A 224 -21.85 25.64 -0.64
C ALA A 224 -21.51 26.60 -1.77
N SER A 225 -20.25 26.56 -2.27
CA SER A 225 -19.82 27.41 -3.37
C SER A 225 -20.63 27.04 -4.60
N ALA A 226 -21.84 27.57 -4.67
CA ALA A 226 -22.52 27.90 -5.89
C ALA A 226 -21.94 29.25 -6.30
N ASP A 227 -20.76 29.23 -6.89
CA ASP A 227 -20.57 30.03 -8.09
C ASP A 227 -19.44 29.51 -8.99
N THR A 228 -19.83 29.33 -10.25
CA THR A 228 -19.04 29.09 -11.46
C THR A 228 -18.18 27.82 -11.52
N PRO A 229 -18.48 26.86 -12.44
CA PRO A 229 -17.50 25.86 -12.83
C PRO A 229 -16.30 26.61 -13.39
N ARG A 230 -15.16 26.58 -12.68
CA ARG A 230 -13.89 26.92 -13.29
C ARG A 230 -13.70 25.88 -14.39
N ALA A 231 -14.03 26.26 -15.62
CA ALA A 231 -13.68 25.49 -16.79
C ALA A 231 -12.18 25.20 -16.66
N ILE A 232 -11.85 23.92 -16.49
CA ILE A 232 -10.52 23.45 -16.74
C ILE A 232 -10.32 23.80 -18.21
N LEU A 233 -9.58 24.87 -18.47
CA LEU A 233 -9.13 25.17 -19.83
C LEU A 233 -8.54 23.87 -20.36
N PRO A 234 -8.95 23.40 -21.56
CA PRO A 234 -8.26 22.29 -22.17
C PRO A 234 -6.78 22.65 -22.18
N ALA A 235 -5.95 21.74 -21.67
CA ALA A 235 -4.52 21.83 -21.91
C ALA A 235 -4.35 22.08 -23.40
N SER A 236 -3.65 23.16 -23.75
CA SER A 236 -3.37 23.51 -25.14
C SER A 236 -2.89 22.25 -25.85
N ALA A 237 -3.53 21.92 -26.96
CA ALA A 237 -3.20 20.74 -27.76
C ALA A 237 -1.79 20.82 -28.40
N ASP A 238 -1.05 21.90 -28.15
CA ASP A 238 0.28 22.15 -28.70
C ASP A 238 1.44 21.53 -27.91
N ASP A 239 1.21 20.97 -26.72
CA ASP A 239 2.26 20.25 -25.96
C ASP A 239 2.26 18.72 -26.17
N ALA A 240 1.30 18.18 -26.94
CA ALA A 240 1.14 16.74 -27.15
C ALA A 240 2.01 16.15 -28.29
N THR A 241 2.78 16.95 -29.01
CA THR A 241 3.60 16.47 -30.16
C THR A 241 5.11 16.55 -29.96
N ALA A 242 5.61 17.01 -28.80
CA ALA A 242 7.04 16.98 -28.48
C ALA A 242 7.43 15.84 -27.54
N SER A 243 6.77 14.67 -27.62
CA SER A 243 7.33 13.45 -27.06
C SER A 243 8.23 12.81 -28.11
N VAL A 244 9.53 13.15 -28.08
CA VAL A 244 10.53 12.30 -28.74
C VAL A 244 10.44 10.94 -28.06
N PRO A 245 10.04 9.87 -28.77
CA PRO A 245 9.86 8.58 -28.12
C PRO A 245 11.23 8.07 -27.64
N VAL A 246 11.26 7.54 -26.41
CA VAL A 246 12.47 7.12 -25.68
C VAL A 246 13.38 6.17 -26.49
N TYR A 247 12.84 5.43 -27.48
CA TYR A 247 13.65 4.61 -28.38
C TYR A 247 14.58 5.43 -29.30
N LYS A 248 14.23 6.67 -29.66
CA LYS A 248 15.11 7.58 -30.42
C LYS A 248 16.25 8.13 -29.57
N LEU A 249 16.05 8.29 -28.26
CA LEU A 249 17.11 8.71 -27.33
C LEU A 249 18.16 7.60 -27.14
N ILE A 250 17.72 6.33 -27.14
CA ILE A 250 18.60 5.16 -27.00
C ILE A 250 19.33 4.86 -28.33
N ALA A 251 18.69 5.06 -29.48
CA ALA A 251 19.33 4.90 -30.79
C ALA A 251 20.38 5.98 -31.09
N GLY A 252 20.15 7.22 -30.64
CA GLY A 252 21.14 8.31 -30.77
C GLY A 252 22.39 8.08 -29.93
N ALA A 253 22.22 7.62 -28.67
CA ALA A 253 23.34 7.34 -27.77
C ALA A 253 24.21 6.13 -28.22
N LEU A 254 23.62 5.17 -28.93
CA LEU A 254 24.34 4.01 -29.47
C LEU A 254 25.06 4.30 -30.79
N ALA A 255 24.62 5.30 -31.56
CA ALA A 255 25.30 5.74 -32.78
C ALA A 255 26.56 6.56 -32.48
N ASP A 256 26.52 7.42 -31.45
CA ASP A 256 27.64 8.26 -31.04
C ASP A 256 28.79 7.47 -30.37
N ALA A 257 28.46 6.32 -29.77
CA ALA A 257 29.45 5.41 -29.18
C ALA A 257 30.20 4.53 -30.21
N ARG A 258 29.84 4.62 -31.50
CA ARG A 258 30.49 3.87 -32.60
C ARG A 258 31.41 4.72 -33.49
N ILE A 259 31.56 6.01 -33.21
CA ILE A 259 32.40 6.95 -33.98
C ILE A 259 33.53 7.56 -33.10
N ARG A 260 33.94 6.86 -32.04
CA ARG A 260 35.21 7.14 -31.35
C ARG A 260 36.09 5.90 -31.30
#